data_AF-A0A660YMR2-F1
#
_entry.id   AF-A0A660YMR2-F1
#
_cell.length_a   1.000
_cell.length_b   1.000
_cell.length_c   1.000
_cell.angle_alpha   90.00
_cell.angle_beta   90.00
_cell.angle_gamma   90.00
#
_symmetry.space_group_name_H-M   'P 1'
#
loop_
_entity.id
_entity.type
_entity.pdbx_description
1 polymer ?
#
loop_
_entity_poly.entity_id
_entity_poly.type
_entity_poly.pdbx_seq_one_letter_code
_entity_poly.pdbx_strand_id
1 'polypeptide(L)' 'MNPMDEKLKTLKQILSDMKSALLAFSGGVDSTFLLSVAKEVLGDKILAVTAKADIFPSYEIQEAKGIACSIGVKHIFIET' A
#
# COMPACT_ATOMS: atom_id res chain seq x y z
N MET A 1 14.21 14.08 19.84
CA MET A 1 13.63 13.01 19.00
C MET A 1 14.07 13.25 17.57
N ASN A 2 14.40 12.21 16.80
CA ASN A 2 14.80 12.37 15.40
C ASN A 2 13.58 12.84 14.57
N PRO A 3 13.68 13.85 13.70
CA PRO A 3 12.58 14.30 12.86
C PRO A 3 11.89 13.19 12.05
N MET A 4 12.60 12.13 11.70
CA MET A 4 12.03 11.00 10.97
C MET A 4 11.07 10.17 11.85
N ASP A 5 11.39 10.00 13.13
CA ASP A 5 10.56 9.24 14.07
C ASP A 5 9.21 9.94 14.29
N GLU A 6 9.20 11.27 14.37
CA GLU A 6 7.98 12.06 14.50
C GLU A 6 7.07 11.97 13.26
N LYS A 7 7.67 11.97 12.07
CA LYS A 7 6.91 11.77 10.82
C LYS A 7 6.28 10.39 10.77
N LEU A 8 7.03 9.35 11.12
CA LEU A 8 6.51 7.98 11.16
C LEU A 8 5.40 7.82 12.20
N LYS A 9 5.57 8.40 13.40
CA LYS A 9 4.55 8.42 14.44
C LYS A 9 3.26 9.11 13.96
N THR A 10 3.39 10.26 13.31
CA THR A 10 2.26 11.00 12.75
C THR A 10 1.54 10.17 11.69
N LEU A 11 2.27 9.51 10.79
CA LEU A 11 1.69 8.61 9.78
C LEU A 11 0.90 7.46 10.43
N LYS A 12 1.49 6.78 11.43
CA LYS A 12 0.82 5.68 12.14
C LYS A 12 -0.45 6.14 12.84
N GLN A 13 -0.46 7.33 13.42
CA GLN A 13 -1.65 7.91 14.04
C GLN A 13 -2.77 8.14 13.01
N ILE A 14 -2.43 8.78 11.88
CA ILE A 14 -3.40 9.03 10.79
C ILE A 14 -4.02 7.72 10.30
N LEU A 15 -3.19 6.69 10.08
CA LEU A 15 -3.67 5.38 9.64
C LEU A 15 -4.59 4.75 10.70
N SER A 16 -4.17 4.73 11.97
CA SER A 16 -4.97 4.18 13.08
C SER A 16 -6.35 4.83 13.17
N ASP A 17 -6.42 6.15 13.01
CA ASP A 17 -7.67 6.92 13.09
C ASP A 17 -8.65 6.57 11.96
N MET A 18 -8.14 6.13 10.79
CA MET A 18 -8.98 5.67 9.66
C MET A 18 -9.69 4.34 9.95
N LYS A 19 -9.18 3.50 10.87
CA LYS A 19 -9.67 2.16 11.23
C LYS A 19 -9.62 1.09 10.12
N SER A 20 -9.72 1.49 8.86
CA SER A 20 -9.57 0.68 7.64
C SER A 20 -9.28 1.58 6.45
N ALA A 21 -8.58 1.08 5.44
CA ALA A 21 -8.29 1.88 4.24
C ALA A 21 -8.22 1.03 2.96
N LEU A 22 -8.44 1.71 1.84
CA LEU A 22 -8.09 1.27 0.50
C LEU A 22 -6.90 2.11 0.04
N LEU A 23 -5.85 1.48 -0.47
CA LEU A 23 -4.65 2.15 -0.93
C LEU A 23 -4.48 1.96 -2.44
N ALA A 24 -4.42 3.08 -3.17
CA ALA A 24 -4.01 3.09 -4.56
C ALA A 24 -2.53 2.71 -4.65
N PHE A 25 -2.24 1.55 -5.25
CA PHE A 25 -0.96 0.90 -5.17
C PHE A 25 -0.34 0.75 -6.56
N SER A 26 0.84 1.34 -6.76
CA SER A 26 1.56 1.30 -8.04
C SER A 26 2.74 0.32 -8.04
N GLY A 27 3.14 -0.21 -6.88
CA GLY A 27 4.36 -1.01 -6.73
C GLY A 27 5.64 -0.17 -6.50
N GLY A 28 5.59 1.14 -6.73
CA GLY A 28 6.72 2.04 -6.47
C GLY A 28 7.04 2.19 -4.98
N VAL A 29 8.27 2.61 -4.67
CA VAL A 29 8.83 2.66 -3.31
C VAL A 29 7.94 3.41 -2.31
N ASP A 30 7.34 4.54 -2.72
CA ASP A 30 6.48 5.35 -1.84
C ASP A 30 5.20 4.60 -1.46
N SER A 31 4.51 4.03 -2.46
CA SER A 31 3.29 3.27 -2.25
C SER A 31 3.54 1.96 -1.49
N THR A 32 4.71 1.34 -1.70
CA THR A 32 5.16 0.13 -1.01
C THR A 32 5.49 0.40 0.45
N PHE A 33 6.17 1.52 0.74
CA PHE A 33 6.41 1.96 2.11
C PHE A 33 5.09 2.22 2.84
N LEU A 34 4.18 2.99 2.22
CA LEU A 34 2.88 3.29 2.83
C LEU A 34 2.04 2.02 3.05
N LEU A 35 2.04 1.09 2.10
CA LEU A 35 1.33 -0.20 2.23
C LEU A 35 1.90 -1.04 3.39
N SER A 36 3.21 -1.06 3.56
CA SER A 36 3.88 -1.77 4.66
C SER A 36 3.50 -1.19 6.02
N VAL A 37 3.56 0.14 6.18
CA VAL A 37 3.15 0.81 7.43
C VAL A 37 1.65 0.65 7.68
N ALA A 38 0.83 0.72 6.63
CA ALA A 38 -0.62 0.49 6.74
C ALA A 38 -0.94 -0.93 7.18
N LYS A 39 -0.24 -1.96 6.67
CA LYS A 39 -0.37 -3.34 7.14
C LYS A 39 0.00 -3.48 8.61
N GLU A 40 1.09 -2.84 9.05
CA GLU A 40 1.52 -2.84 10.45
C GLU A 40 0.43 -2.27 11.38
N VAL A 41 -0.20 -1.15 10.98
CA VAL A 41 -1.17 -0.43 11.82
C VAL A 41 -2.58 -1.01 11.73
N LEU A 42 -3.04 -1.38 10.54
CA LEU A 42 -4.44 -1.76 10.27
C LEU A 42 -4.65 -3.27 10.19
N GLY A 43 -3.59 -4.07 10.16
CA GLY A 43 -3.68 -5.52 10.03
C GLY A 43 -4.37 -5.93 8.73
N ASP A 44 -5.47 -6.67 8.80
CA ASP A 44 -6.21 -7.14 7.62
C ASP A 44 -7.25 -6.12 7.10
N LYS A 45 -7.35 -4.94 7.73
CA LYS A 45 -8.29 -3.87 7.34
C LYS A 45 -7.72 -2.93 6.28
N ILE A 46 -6.78 -3.41 5.47
CA ILE A 46 -6.17 -2.68 4.36
C ILE A 46 -6.34 -3.48 3.07
N LEU A 47 -6.72 -2.78 1.99
CA LEU A 47 -6.84 -3.33 0.64
C LEU A 47 -5.94 -2.52 -0.30
N ALA A 48 -4.97 -3.18 -0.92
CA ALA A 48 -4.22 -2.59 -2.03
C ALA A 48 -5.04 -2.69 -3.32
N VAL A 49 -5.02 -1.65 -4.15
CA VAL A 49 -5.72 -1.59 -5.42
C VAL A 49 -4.82 -1.00 -6.50
N THR A 50 -4.61 -1.74 -7.58
CA THR A 50 -3.87 -1.24 -8.76
C THR A 50 -4.82 -1.06 -9.92
N ALA A 51 -4.81 0.13 -10.51
CA ALA A 51 -5.49 0.37 -11.78
C ALA A 51 -4.70 -0.30 -12.91
N LYS A 52 -5.38 -1.10 -13.72
CA LYS A 52 -4.81 -1.79 -14.88
C LYS A 52 -5.47 -1.22 -16.14
N ALA A 53 -4.65 -0.63 -16.99
CA ALA A 53 -5.01 -0.17 -18.33
C ALA A 53 -4.17 -0.93 -19.36
N ASP A 54 -4.67 -1.07 -20.58
CA ASP A 54 -4.00 -1.82 -21.67
C ASP A 54 -2.62 -1.27 -22.05
N ILE A 55 -2.36 0.00 -21.71
CA ILE A 55 -1.07 0.67 -21.95
C ILE A 55 0.02 0.23 -20.98
N PHE A 56 -0.31 -0.36 -19.83
CA PHE A 56 0.68 -0.76 -18.83
C PHE A 56 1.25 -2.14 -19.14
N PRO A 57 2.58 -2.30 -19.17
CA PRO A 57 3.20 -3.60 -19.35
C PRO A 57 2.76 -4.61 -18.28
N SER A 58 2.55 -5.86 -18.69
CA SER A 58 2.13 -6.91 -17.77
C SER A 58 3.11 -7.18 -16.63
N TYR A 59 4.40 -6.85 -16.80
CA TYR A 59 5.41 -7.03 -15.76
C TYR A 59 5.20 -6.07 -14.58
N GLU A 60 4.76 -4.83 -14.81
CA GLU A 60 4.51 -3.85 -13.74
C GLU A 60 3.35 -4.30 -12.84
N ILE A 61 2.30 -4.83 -13.47
CA ILE A 61 1.15 -5.42 -12.77
C ILE A 61 1.57 -6.63 -11.93
N GLN A 62 2.44 -7.50 -12.47
CA GLN A 62 2.95 -8.66 -11.74
C GLN A 62 3.88 -8.28 -10.59
N GLU A 63 4.71 -7.26 -10.77
CA GLU A 63 5.61 -6.76 -9.74
C GLU A 63 4.81 -6.19 -8.56
N ALA A 64 3.82 -5.32 -8.82
CA ALA A 64 2.90 -4.85 -7.79
C ALA A 64 2.22 -6.02 -7.07
N LYS A 65 1.72 -7.02 -7.80
CA LYS A 65 1.14 -8.22 -7.19
C LYS A 65 2.11 -8.92 -6.24
N GLY A 66 3.35 -9.11 -6.67
CA GLY A 66 4.40 -9.78 -5.89
C GLY A 66 4.72 -9.03 -4.61
N ILE A 67 4.84 -7.71 -4.68
CA ILE A 67 5.11 -6.85 -3.52
C ILE A 67 3.96 -6.88 -2.52
N ALA A 68 2.71 -6.71 -2.97
CA ALA A 68 1.56 -6.75 -2.06
C ALA A 68 1.42 -8.13 -1.38
N CYS A 69 1.72 -9.20 -2.11
CA CYS A 69 1.74 -10.56 -1.58
C CYS A 69 2.84 -10.76 -0.52
N SER A 70 4.06 -10.24 -0.74
CA SER A 70 5.16 -10.37 0.22
C SER A 70 4.93 -9.59 1.51
N ILE A 71 4.19 -8.49 1.44
CA ILE A 71 3.74 -7.71 2.61
C ILE A 71 2.55 -8.40 3.33
N GLY A 72 1.86 -9.34 2.67
CA GLY A 72 0.71 -10.03 3.24
C GLY A 72 -0.57 -9.17 3.24
N VAL A 73 -0.75 -8.36 2.21
CA VAL A 73 -1.95 -7.52 2.02
C VAL A 73 -2.80 -8.07 0.88
N LYS A 74 -4.13 -8.07 1.06
CA LYS A 74 -5.07 -8.36 -0.03
C LYS A 74 -4.90 -7.30 -1.13
N HIS A 75 -4.76 -7.76 -2.37
CA HIS A 75 -4.55 -6.90 -3.53
C HIS A 75 -5.55 -7.25 -4.64
N ILE A 76 -6.18 -6.23 -5.20
CA ILE A 76 -7.08 -6.39 -6.36
C ILE A 76 -6.67 -5.45 -7.48
N PHE A 77 -7.08 -5.81 -8.70
CA PHE A 77 -6.92 -4.99 -9.88
C PHE A 77 -8.27 -4.45 -10.31
N ILE A 78 -8.29 -3.20 -10.76
CA ILE A 78 -9.45 -2.58 -11.39
C ILE A 78 -9.07 -2.25 -12.82
N GLU A 79 -9.88 -2.69 -13.77
CA GLU A 79 -9.72 -2.33 -15.17
C GLU A 79 -10.22 -0.89 -15.38
N THR A 80 -9.43 -0.10 -16.10
CA THR A 80 -9.70 1.31 -16.40
C THR A 80 -9.54 1.59 -17.87
#